data_AF-A0A3S2ECT6-F1
#
_entry.id   AF-A0A3S2ECT6-F1
#
_cell.length_a   1.000
_cell.length_b   1.000
_cell.length_c   1.000
_cell.angle_alpha   90.00
_cell.angle_beta   90.00
_cell.angle_gamma   90.00
#
_symmetry.space_group_name_H-M   'P 1'
#
loop_
_entity.id
_entity.type
_entity.pdbx_description
1 polymer ?
#
loop_
_entity_poly.entity_id
_entity_poly.type
_entity_poly.pdbx_seq_one_letter_code
_entity_poly.pdbx_strand_id
1 'polypeptide(L)'
;FSGTGANGTITGTDLAAGGKSQNFTGFDNFSSDNSTLRFSGGTQGINHLNLGSGSTLFINGNVTMPGSIIATNSLIDMTNGVAGDVLTLGGLTLNGASIGLDINQQTSQSDQLIADAFSATGANTIIVNLLGTPQFAEPTDIPLIVSTNGPVTGTFSVAGVPGTPGSLFTYAIVTGPNGSVFLRATPVNFGIAAAPTSATNAGAVAVAIEALYGINRDALDADLHLSPASGSGMVPVSESFGVFASGQFAHTEHDGYNISGGGLNGSGPSFDANDFSAAIS
;
A
#
# COMPACT_ATOMS: atom_id res chain seq x y z
N PHE A 1 2.28 -11.74 -20.05
CA PHE A 1 1.57 -12.45 -21.12
C PHE A 1 1.52 -11.55 -22.33
N SER A 2 1.85 -12.08 -23.51
CA SER A 2 1.79 -11.33 -24.76
C SER A 2 0.97 -12.10 -25.78
N GLY A 3 0.08 -11.42 -26.49
CA GLY A 3 -0.71 -12.03 -27.55
C GLY A 3 -1.45 -10.96 -28.36
N THR A 4 -0.86 -10.54 -29.48
CA THR A 4 -1.47 -9.57 -30.38
C THR A 4 -2.80 -10.08 -30.93
N GLY A 5 -3.90 -9.39 -30.60
CA GLY A 5 -5.26 -9.79 -30.96
C GLY A 5 -5.72 -11.08 -30.31
N ALA A 6 -5.05 -11.52 -29.24
CA ALA A 6 -5.34 -12.80 -28.62
C ALA A 6 -6.57 -12.72 -27.70
N ASN A 7 -7.26 -13.87 -27.60
CA ASN A 7 -8.30 -14.11 -26.62
C ASN A 7 -7.80 -15.12 -25.60
N GLY A 8 -7.70 -14.72 -24.33
CA GLY A 8 -7.26 -15.59 -23.23
C GLY A 8 -8.40 -15.94 -22.29
N THR A 9 -8.35 -17.13 -21.70
CA THR A 9 -9.28 -17.55 -20.63
C THR A 9 -8.53 -18.29 -19.54
N ILE A 10 -8.86 -17.99 -18.28
CA ILE A 10 -8.44 -18.75 -17.10
C ILE A 10 -9.67 -19.13 -16.26
N THR A 11 -9.63 -20.31 -15.64
CA THR A 11 -10.72 -20.82 -14.81
C THR A 11 -10.14 -21.56 -13.61
N GLY A 12 -10.54 -21.20 -12.39
CA GLY A 12 -10.03 -21.82 -11.17
C GLY A 12 -8.53 -21.61 -10.94
N THR A 13 -7.95 -20.55 -11.50
CA THR A 13 -6.50 -20.31 -11.48
C THR A 13 -6.14 -19.16 -10.55
N ASP A 14 -5.17 -19.38 -9.67
CA ASP A 14 -4.59 -18.31 -8.86
C ASP A 14 -3.34 -17.73 -9.54
N LEU A 15 -3.50 -16.73 -10.42
CA LEU A 15 -2.35 -16.05 -11.02
C LEU A 15 -1.70 -15.05 -10.06
N ALA A 16 -2.47 -14.56 -9.07
CA ALA A 16 -1.99 -13.64 -8.04
C ALA A 16 -1.19 -14.35 -6.92
N ALA A 17 -1.02 -15.67 -7.00
CA ALA A 17 -0.39 -16.51 -6.00
C ALA A 17 0.98 -15.95 -5.56
N GLY A 18 1.16 -15.83 -4.24
CA GLY A 18 2.40 -15.34 -3.65
C GLY A 18 2.73 -13.89 -3.97
N GLY A 19 1.73 -13.04 -4.23
CA GLY A 19 1.95 -11.61 -4.48
C GLY A 19 2.26 -11.26 -5.93
N LYS A 20 2.26 -12.23 -6.85
CA LYS A 20 2.72 -12.02 -8.23
C LYS A 20 1.76 -11.15 -9.02
N SER A 21 2.32 -10.17 -9.71
CA SER A 21 1.61 -9.31 -10.68
C SER A 21 1.72 -9.87 -12.09
N GLN A 22 0.68 -9.65 -12.89
CA GLN A 22 0.65 -9.97 -14.30
C GLN A 22 0.78 -8.68 -15.11
N ASN A 23 1.46 -8.79 -16.24
CA ASN A 23 1.49 -7.76 -17.27
C ASN A 23 0.99 -8.35 -18.58
N PHE A 24 -0.06 -7.80 -19.14
CA PHE A 24 -0.66 -8.22 -20.41
C PHE A 24 -0.31 -7.25 -21.53
N THR A 25 0.00 -7.77 -22.71
CA THR A 25 0.26 -6.97 -23.90
C THR A 25 -0.46 -7.52 -25.13
N GLY A 26 -1.29 -6.67 -25.74
CA GLY A 26 -1.90 -6.89 -27.05
C GLY A 26 -3.18 -7.72 -27.08
N PHE A 27 -3.77 -8.07 -25.93
CA PHE A 27 -4.96 -8.92 -25.87
C PHE A 27 -6.23 -8.17 -26.30
N ASP A 28 -7.04 -8.80 -27.14
CA ASP A 28 -8.38 -8.30 -27.46
C ASP A 28 -9.37 -8.60 -26.35
N ASN A 29 -9.37 -9.85 -25.87
CA ASN A 29 -10.20 -10.26 -24.75
C ASN A 29 -9.39 -11.12 -23.77
N PHE A 30 -9.61 -10.91 -22.48
CA PHE A 30 -9.13 -11.83 -21.46
C PHE A 30 -10.26 -12.11 -20.47
N SER A 31 -10.57 -13.38 -20.25
CA SER A 31 -11.64 -13.80 -19.37
C SER A 31 -11.09 -14.57 -18.18
N SER A 32 -11.55 -14.20 -17.00
CA SER A 32 -11.25 -14.85 -15.74
C SER A 32 -12.55 -15.36 -15.13
N ASP A 33 -12.58 -16.61 -14.68
CA ASP A 33 -13.72 -17.17 -13.94
C ASP A 33 -13.24 -17.94 -12.72
N ASN A 34 -13.81 -17.65 -11.55
CA ASN A 34 -13.36 -18.19 -10.26
C ASN A 34 -11.81 -18.20 -10.12
N SER A 35 -11.17 -17.11 -10.55
CA SER A 35 -9.72 -17.00 -10.68
C SER A 35 -9.22 -15.68 -10.08
N THR A 36 -7.95 -15.61 -9.73
CA THR A 36 -7.34 -14.39 -9.21
C THR A 36 -6.34 -13.81 -10.22
N LEU A 37 -6.31 -12.48 -10.28
CA LEU A 37 -5.39 -11.68 -11.06
C LEU A 37 -4.81 -10.58 -10.15
N ARG A 38 -3.60 -10.11 -10.43
CA ARG A 38 -3.05 -8.92 -9.80
C ARG A 38 -2.39 -8.03 -10.84
N PHE A 39 -2.69 -6.75 -10.81
CA PHE A 39 -1.96 -5.71 -11.54
C PHE A 39 -1.26 -4.79 -10.55
N SER A 40 0.06 -4.70 -10.68
CA SER A 40 0.91 -3.85 -9.83
C SER A 40 1.60 -2.80 -10.67
N GLY A 41 1.00 -1.61 -10.73
CA GLY A 41 1.46 -0.47 -11.52
C GLY A 41 1.45 -0.68 -13.04
N GLY A 42 1.63 0.42 -13.77
CA GLY A 42 1.90 0.42 -15.20
C GLY A 42 0.66 0.22 -16.08
N THR A 43 0.89 -0.16 -17.34
CA THR A 43 -0.16 -0.25 -18.36
C THR A 43 -0.49 -1.69 -18.70
N GLN A 44 -1.77 -2.06 -18.65
CA GLN A 44 -2.29 -3.35 -19.11
C GLN A 44 -2.82 -3.23 -20.54
N GLY A 45 -2.25 -4.00 -21.45
CA GLY A 45 -2.66 -4.07 -22.85
C GLY A 45 -3.74 -5.13 -23.07
N ILE A 46 -4.93 -4.90 -22.50
CA ILE A 46 -6.14 -5.72 -22.69
C ILE A 46 -7.27 -4.79 -23.16
N ASN A 47 -7.92 -5.10 -24.28
CA ASN A 47 -9.06 -4.32 -24.77
C ASN A 47 -10.33 -4.61 -23.95
N HIS A 48 -10.62 -5.87 -23.63
CA HIS A 48 -11.73 -6.25 -22.74
C HIS A 48 -11.30 -7.29 -21.71
N LEU A 49 -11.37 -6.94 -20.42
CA LEU A 49 -11.16 -7.85 -19.30
C LEU A 49 -12.51 -8.26 -18.70
N ASN A 50 -12.89 -9.52 -18.87
CA ASN A 50 -14.10 -10.09 -18.30
C ASN A 50 -13.77 -10.77 -16.97
N LEU A 51 -14.24 -10.21 -15.86
CA LEU A 51 -14.15 -10.80 -14.53
C LEU A 51 -15.47 -11.52 -14.23
N GLY A 52 -15.50 -12.81 -14.56
CA GLY A 52 -16.59 -13.73 -14.25
C GLY A 52 -16.71 -14.06 -12.77
N SER A 53 -17.75 -14.81 -12.43
CA SER A 53 -18.20 -15.03 -11.06
C SER A 53 -17.09 -15.59 -10.16
N GLY A 54 -16.98 -15.06 -8.95
CA GLY A 54 -15.96 -15.48 -7.98
C GLY A 54 -14.53 -15.08 -8.35
N SER A 55 -14.30 -14.36 -9.47
CA SER A 55 -12.97 -13.84 -9.77
C SER A 55 -12.61 -12.67 -8.86
N THR A 56 -11.32 -12.53 -8.56
CA THR A 56 -10.77 -11.37 -7.86
C THR A 56 -9.65 -10.74 -8.67
N LEU A 57 -9.74 -9.43 -8.94
CA LEU A 57 -8.67 -8.64 -9.51
C LEU A 57 -8.08 -7.73 -8.43
N PHE A 58 -6.86 -8.04 -8.00
CA PHE A 58 -6.09 -7.18 -7.10
C PHE A 58 -5.42 -6.05 -7.89
N ILE A 59 -5.53 -4.83 -7.39
CA ILE A 59 -4.82 -3.67 -7.92
C ILE A 59 -3.90 -3.12 -6.83
N ASN A 60 -2.66 -2.85 -7.22
CA ASN A 60 -1.67 -2.24 -6.34
C ASN A 60 -0.93 -1.14 -7.13
N GLY A 61 -0.88 0.07 -6.61
CA GLY A 61 -0.32 1.21 -7.32
C GLY A 61 -1.20 1.71 -8.47
N ASN A 62 -0.66 2.65 -9.23
CA ASN A 62 -1.37 3.27 -10.34
C ASN A 62 -1.33 2.39 -11.59
N VAL A 63 -2.49 1.87 -11.98
CA VAL A 63 -2.68 0.98 -13.14
C VAL A 63 -3.53 1.67 -14.19
N THR A 64 -3.08 1.64 -15.44
CA THR A 64 -3.83 2.11 -16.59
C THR A 64 -4.18 0.95 -17.51
N MET A 65 -5.45 0.79 -17.86
CA MET A 65 -5.89 -0.13 -18.90
C MET A 65 -6.78 0.65 -19.87
N PRO A 66 -6.29 1.04 -21.06
CA PRO A 66 -7.09 1.82 -22.02
C PRO A 66 -8.37 1.09 -22.48
N GLY A 67 -8.44 -0.23 -22.31
CA GLY A 67 -9.64 -1.02 -22.53
C GLY A 67 -10.64 -0.98 -21.38
N SER A 68 -11.60 -1.90 -21.42
CA SER A 68 -12.72 -1.95 -20.48
C SER A 68 -12.68 -3.18 -19.57
N ILE A 69 -13.12 -3.00 -18.32
CA ILE A 69 -13.42 -4.10 -17.40
C ILE A 69 -14.92 -4.36 -17.38
N ILE A 70 -15.31 -5.63 -17.50
CA ILE A 70 -16.68 -6.10 -17.28
C ILE A 70 -16.64 -7.06 -16.09
N ALA A 71 -17.15 -6.62 -14.93
CA ALA A 71 -17.16 -7.37 -13.70
C ALA A 71 -18.56 -7.90 -13.37
N THR A 72 -18.72 -9.22 -13.34
CA THR A 72 -19.99 -9.89 -12.99
C THR A 72 -19.79 -10.80 -11.80
N ASN A 73 -20.45 -10.51 -10.67
CA ASN A 73 -20.34 -11.26 -9.40
C ASN A 73 -18.88 -11.53 -9.00
N SER A 74 -18.02 -10.55 -9.22
CA SER A 74 -16.57 -10.59 -8.98
C SER A 74 -16.11 -9.43 -8.11
N LEU A 75 -14.86 -9.48 -7.66
CA LEU A 75 -14.26 -8.48 -6.80
C LEU A 75 -13.12 -7.76 -7.55
N ILE A 76 -13.16 -6.43 -7.57
CA ILE A 76 -11.98 -5.59 -7.85
C ILE A 76 -11.48 -5.11 -6.50
N ASP A 77 -10.28 -5.51 -6.11
CA ASP A 77 -9.74 -5.28 -4.77
C ASP A 77 -8.51 -4.37 -4.83
N MET A 78 -8.64 -3.16 -4.30
CA MET A 78 -7.54 -2.21 -4.14
C MET A 78 -7.03 -2.17 -2.70
N THR A 79 -7.58 -2.99 -1.79
CA THR A 79 -7.21 -2.97 -0.36
C THR A 79 -5.83 -3.55 -0.12
N ASN A 80 -4.81 -2.70 -0.05
CA ASN A 80 -3.42 -3.11 0.11
C ASN A 80 -2.68 -2.45 1.28
N GLY A 81 -3.41 -1.69 2.09
CA GLY A 81 -2.89 -0.96 3.23
C GLY A 81 -2.35 0.43 2.88
N VAL A 82 -2.53 0.89 1.64
CA VAL A 82 -2.09 2.21 1.17
C VAL A 82 -3.22 2.86 0.39
N ALA A 83 -3.75 3.97 0.89
CA ALA A 83 -4.70 4.78 0.13
C ALA A 83 -3.96 5.59 -0.94
N GLY A 84 -4.59 5.72 -2.12
CA GLY A 84 -4.12 6.59 -3.19
C GLY A 84 -3.80 5.88 -4.49
N ASP A 85 -4.06 4.57 -4.56
CA ASP A 85 -3.92 3.83 -5.80
C ASP A 85 -4.99 4.24 -6.81
N VAL A 86 -4.62 4.35 -8.08
CA VAL A 86 -5.53 4.76 -9.14
C VAL A 86 -5.62 3.68 -10.21
N LEU A 87 -6.81 3.13 -10.42
CA LEU A 87 -7.12 2.30 -11.59
C LEU A 87 -7.83 3.15 -12.65
N THR A 88 -7.14 3.41 -13.77
CA THR A 88 -7.66 4.18 -14.91
C THR A 88 -8.07 3.26 -16.05
N LEU A 89 -9.32 3.37 -16.52
CA LEU A 89 -9.97 2.48 -17.48
C LEU A 89 -10.59 3.24 -18.66
N GLY A 90 -10.60 2.64 -19.85
CA GLY A 90 -11.46 3.09 -20.95
C GLY A 90 -12.95 2.79 -20.70
N GLY A 91 -13.26 1.83 -19.83
CA GLY A 91 -14.62 1.60 -19.39
C GLY A 91 -14.73 0.65 -18.21
N LEU A 92 -15.79 0.81 -17.42
CA LEU A 92 -16.11 -0.05 -16.30
C LEU A 92 -17.60 -0.41 -16.31
N THR A 93 -17.89 -1.71 -16.44
CA THR A 93 -19.23 -2.26 -16.30
C THR A 93 -19.28 -3.19 -15.10
N LEU A 94 -20.21 -2.93 -14.17
CA LEU A 94 -20.43 -3.71 -12.96
C LEU A 94 -21.81 -4.39 -13.01
N ASN A 95 -21.86 -5.66 -12.64
CA ASN A 95 -23.10 -6.41 -12.49
C ASN A 95 -23.03 -7.32 -11.26
N GLY A 96 -23.59 -6.86 -10.14
CA GLY A 96 -23.48 -7.58 -8.86
C GLY A 96 -22.05 -7.70 -8.35
N ALA A 97 -21.16 -6.81 -8.77
CA ALA A 97 -19.74 -6.84 -8.44
C ALA A 97 -19.45 -6.12 -7.12
N SER A 98 -18.31 -6.45 -6.53
CA SER A 98 -17.77 -5.77 -5.35
C SER A 98 -16.51 -5.00 -5.69
N ILE A 99 -16.31 -3.87 -5.01
CA ILE A 99 -15.10 -3.05 -5.10
C ILE A 99 -14.54 -2.87 -3.68
N GLY A 100 -13.31 -3.30 -3.44
CA GLY A 100 -12.57 -3.01 -2.20
C GLY A 100 -11.68 -1.78 -2.39
N LEU A 101 -11.74 -0.82 -1.47
CA LEU A 101 -10.95 0.42 -1.51
C LEU A 101 -10.37 0.74 -0.12
N ASP A 102 -9.12 1.14 -0.08
CA ASP A 102 -8.53 1.80 1.08
C ASP A 102 -8.91 3.29 1.09
N ILE A 103 -9.25 3.80 2.27
CA ILE A 103 -9.51 5.23 2.50
C ILE A 103 -8.74 5.72 3.73
N ASN A 104 -8.39 6.99 3.75
CA ASN A 104 -7.80 7.66 4.90
C ASN A 104 -8.50 9.00 5.14
N GLN A 105 -9.23 9.08 6.26
CA GLN A 105 -9.99 10.28 6.64
C GLN A 105 -9.10 11.46 7.03
N GLN A 106 -7.88 11.22 7.52
CA GLN A 106 -6.98 12.28 7.99
C GLN A 106 -6.32 13.00 6.81
N THR A 107 -5.97 12.25 5.76
CA THR A 107 -5.35 12.81 4.56
C THR A 107 -6.35 13.11 3.45
N SER A 108 -7.62 12.74 3.64
CA SER A 108 -8.68 12.79 2.62
C SER A 108 -8.30 12.04 1.34
N GLN A 109 -7.49 10.99 1.47
CA GLN A 109 -7.06 10.14 0.36
C GLN A 109 -7.85 8.84 0.31
N SER A 110 -7.87 8.25 -0.86
CA SER A 110 -8.56 7.01 -1.17
C SER A 110 -7.95 6.39 -2.40
N ASP A 111 -8.16 5.09 -2.53
CA ASP A 111 -8.07 4.44 -3.81
C ASP A 111 -9.19 4.92 -4.74
N GLN A 112 -8.86 5.07 -6.02
CA GLN A 112 -9.75 5.66 -7.00
C GLN A 112 -9.89 4.80 -8.24
N LEU A 113 -11.14 4.73 -8.70
CA LEU A 113 -11.50 4.19 -10.01
C LEU A 113 -11.81 5.36 -10.95
N ILE A 114 -11.04 5.46 -12.03
CA ILE A 114 -11.29 6.42 -13.09
C ILE A 114 -11.68 5.63 -14.33
N ALA A 115 -12.88 5.85 -14.87
CA ALA A 115 -13.35 5.17 -16.07
C ALA A 115 -13.91 6.16 -17.07
N ASP A 116 -13.65 5.97 -18.37
CA ASP A 116 -14.26 6.83 -19.38
C ASP A 116 -15.76 6.59 -19.48
N ALA A 117 -16.16 5.37 -19.82
CA ALA A 117 -17.55 4.93 -19.71
C ALA A 117 -17.81 4.18 -18.39
N PHE A 118 -18.93 4.46 -17.73
CA PHE A 118 -19.33 3.77 -16.51
C PHE A 118 -20.77 3.25 -16.59
N SER A 119 -20.99 2.00 -16.20
CA SER A 119 -22.32 1.42 -16.03
C SER A 119 -22.33 0.44 -14.86
N ALA A 120 -23.32 0.55 -13.97
CA ALA A 120 -23.52 -0.42 -12.90
C ALA A 120 -24.97 -0.88 -12.84
N THR A 121 -25.16 -2.20 -12.89
CA THR A 121 -26.45 -2.89 -12.80
C THR A 121 -26.40 -3.96 -11.71
N GLY A 122 -27.56 -4.42 -11.24
CA GLY A 122 -27.62 -5.37 -10.14
C GLY A 122 -27.20 -4.77 -8.79
N ALA A 123 -26.98 -5.63 -7.81
CA ALA A 123 -26.63 -5.24 -6.44
C ALA A 123 -25.09 -5.15 -6.26
N ASN A 124 -24.53 -3.98 -6.56
CA ASN A 124 -23.09 -3.76 -6.41
C ASN A 124 -22.74 -3.32 -4.99
N THR A 125 -21.56 -3.68 -4.53
CA THR A 125 -21.09 -3.38 -3.16
C THR A 125 -19.74 -2.66 -3.19
N ILE A 126 -19.57 -1.66 -2.34
CA ILE A 126 -18.28 -1.05 -2.04
C ILE A 126 -17.89 -1.44 -0.62
N ILE A 127 -16.71 -2.03 -0.50
CA ILE A 127 -16.10 -2.48 0.75
C ILE A 127 -15.01 -1.47 1.10
N VAL A 128 -15.15 -0.85 2.27
CA VAL A 128 -14.29 0.24 2.70
C VAL A 128 -13.33 -0.26 3.77
N ASN A 129 -12.04 -0.19 3.48
CA ASN A 129 -10.99 -0.38 4.47
C ASN A 129 -10.49 0.98 4.96
N LEU A 130 -10.84 1.33 6.20
CA LEU A 130 -10.43 2.60 6.79
C LEU A 130 -9.02 2.49 7.39
N LEU A 131 -8.10 3.25 6.82
CA LEU A 131 -6.72 3.37 7.26
C LEU A 131 -6.54 4.52 8.25
N GLY A 132 -5.49 4.40 9.06
CA GLY A 132 -5.09 5.42 10.01
C GLY A 132 -6.07 5.60 11.17
N THR A 133 -5.93 6.72 11.89
CA THR A 133 -6.80 7.07 13.00
C THR A 133 -8.16 7.55 12.47
N PRO A 134 -9.28 6.93 12.85
CA PRO A 134 -10.60 7.36 12.41
C PRO A 134 -10.94 8.78 12.88
N GLN A 135 -11.69 9.52 12.07
CA GLN A 135 -12.25 10.83 12.42
C GLN A 135 -13.69 10.66 12.91
N PHE A 136 -13.98 11.03 14.16
CA PHE A 136 -15.30 10.88 14.77
C PHE A 136 -16.05 12.21 15.01
N ALA A 137 -15.40 13.35 14.79
CA ALA A 137 -16.00 14.66 15.08
C ALA A 137 -17.11 15.03 14.09
N GLU A 138 -16.94 14.66 12.82
CA GLU A 138 -17.79 15.12 11.73
C GLU A 138 -17.81 14.11 10.57
N PRO A 139 -18.84 14.14 9.70
CA PRO A 139 -18.85 13.36 8.49
C PRO A 139 -17.71 13.76 7.55
N THR A 140 -17.08 12.77 6.91
CA THR A 140 -16.01 13.00 5.93
C THR A 140 -16.47 12.57 4.54
N ASP A 141 -16.21 13.42 3.54
CA ASP A 141 -16.45 13.11 2.12
C ASP A 141 -15.12 12.80 1.42
N ILE A 142 -14.99 11.60 0.86
CA ILE A 142 -13.75 11.11 0.24
C ILE A 142 -14.05 10.67 -1.20
N PRO A 143 -13.30 11.14 -2.22
CA PRO A 143 -13.56 10.77 -3.62
C PRO A 143 -13.34 9.27 -3.86
N LEU A 144 -14.17 8.58 -4.62
CA LEU A 144 -13.95 7.15 -4.93
C LEU A 144 -13.94 6.86 -6.44
N ILE A 145 -14.96 7.30 -7.16
CA ILE A 145 -15.15 6.95 -8.56
C ILE A 145 -15.33 8.20 -9.38
N VAL A 146 -14.55 8.31 -10.46
CA VAL A 146 -14.63 9.38 -11.44
C VAL A 146 -14.98 8.77 -12.79
N SER A 147 -16.11 9.19 -13.34
CA SER A 147 -16.46 8.89 -14.73
C SER A 147 -16.15 10.12 -15.58
N THR A 148 -15.36 9.97 -16.64
CA THR A 148 -14.92 11.12 -17.47
C THR A 148 -15.86 11.45 -18.62
N ASN A 149 -16.75 10.53 -19.01
CA ASN A 149 -17.70 10.71 -20.12
C ASN A 149 -19.16 10.46 -19.70
N GLY A 150 -19.57 11.08 -18.59
CA GLY A 150 -20.93 11.03 -18.07
C GLY A 150 -20.99 10.72 -16.58
N PRO A 151 -22.19 10.79 -15.95
CA PRO A 151 -22.32 10.50 -14.53
C PRO A 151 -22.13 9.02 -14.22
N VAL A 152 -21.60 8.72 -13.04
CA VAL A 152 -21.63 7.37 -12.47
C VAL A 152 -23.09 7.01 -12.18
N THR A 153 -23.59 5.97 -12.84
CA THR A 153 -24.97 5.49 -12.69
C THR A 153 -25.01 4.11 -12.05
N GLY A 154 -26.07 3.84 -11.27
CA GLY A 154 -26.27 2.57 -10.57
C GLY A 154 -26.45 2.77 -9.06
N THR A 155 -26.70 1.66 -8.36
CA THR A 155 -26.83 1.64 -6.90
C THR A 155 -25.69 0.84 -6.28
N PHE A 156 -25.21 1.33 -5.14
CA PHE A 156 -24.14 0.71 -4.37
C PHE A 156 -24.60 0.54 -2.92
N SER A 157 -24.49 -0.67 -2.40
CA SER A 157 -24.41 -0.87 -0.96
C SER A 157 -22.99 -0.56 -0.50
N VAL A 158 -22.82 0.12 0.62
CA VAL A 158 -21.48 0.46 1.12
C VAL A 158 -21.36 0.02 2.56
N ALA A 159 -20.26 -0.68 2.86
CA ALA A 159 -19.97 -1.15 4.20
C ALA A 159 -18.47 -1.11 4.48
N GLY A 160 -18.12 -0.80 5.73
CA GLY A 160 -16.76 -0.99 6.22
C GLY A 160 -16.46 -2.48 6.44
N VAL A 161 -15.18 -2.85 6.36
CA VAL A 161 -14.75 -4.22 6.68
C VAL A 161 -15.19 -4.58 8.11
N PRO A 162 -15.90 -5.71 8.32
CA PRO A 162 -16.33 -6.12 9.66
C PRO A 162 -15.16 -6.28 10.63
N GLY A 163 -15.33 -5.80 11.87
CA GLY A 163 -14.31 -5.89 12.92
C GLY A 163 -13.19 -4.86 12.82
N THR A 164 -13.15 -4.05 11.77
CA THR A 164 -12.22 -2.92 11.64
C THR A 164 -12.87 -1.61 12.09
N PRO A 165 -12.10 -0.53 12.34
CA PRO A 165 -12.66 0.78 12.64
C PRO A 165 -13.66 1.31 11.59
N GLY A 166 -13.56 0.87 10.33
CA GLY A 166 -14.52 1.24 9.29
C GLY A 166 -15.96 0.81 9.61
N SER A 167 -16.14 -0.27 10.39
CA SER A 167 -17.47 -0.70 10.84
C SER A 167 -18.17 0.27 11.81
N LEU A 168 -17.45 1.28 12.32
CA LEU A 168 -17.96 2.35 13.20
C LEU A 168 -18.50 3.56 12.44
N PHE A 169 -18.82 3.40 11.15
CA PHE A 169 -19.38 4.45 10.31
C PHE A 169 -20.58 3.94 9.53
N THR A 170 -21.57 4.82 9.34
CA THR A 170 -22.54 4.65 8.26
C THR A 170 -21.99 5.30 7.01
N TYR A 171 -22.18 4.63 5.89
CA TYR A 171 -21.65 5.07 4.60
C TYR A 171 -22.78 5.43 3.65
N ALA A 172 -22.60 6.53 2.93
CA ALA A 172 -23.50 6.96 1.87
C ALA A 172 -22.70 7.37 0.64
N ILE A 173 -23.29 7.13 -0.54
CA ILE A 173 -22.77 7.65 -1.80
C ILE A 173 -23.32 9.06 -2.02
N VAL A 174 -22.41 10.01 -2.26
CA VAL A 174 -22.74 11.40 -2.57
C VAL A 174 -22.27 11.68 -3.98
N THR A 175 -23.16 12.22 -4.81
CA THR A 175 -22.83 12.65 -6.16
C THR A 175 -22.09 13.99 -6.11
N GLY A 176 -20.89 14.01 -6.67
CA GLY A 176 -20.07 15.20 -6.81
C GLY A 176 -20.22 15.88 -8.18
N PRO A 177 -19.39 16.91 -8.43
CA PRO A 177 -19.35 17.59 -9.73
C PRO A 177 -19.11 16.61 -10.87
N ASN A 178 -19.72 16.91 -12.03
CA ASN A 178 -19.64 16.08 -13.25
C ASN A 178 -20.14 14.63 -13.08
N GLY A 179 -20.86 14.33 -11.99
CA GLY A 179 -21.39 13.00 -11.72
C GLY A 179 -20.36 12.00 -11.16
N SER A 180 -19.24 12.51 -10.62
CA SER A 180 -18.31 11.75 -9.79
C SER A 180 -18.99 11.27 -8.50
N VAL A 181 -18.40 10.27 -7.85
CA VAL A 181 -18.92 9.67 -6.61
C VAL A 181 -17.93 9.88 -5.47
N PHE A 182 -18.47 10.42 -4.39
CA PHE A 182 -17.82 10.55 -3.09
C PHE A 182 -18.46 9.58 -2.10
N LEU A 183 -17.64 9.09 -1.19
CA LEU A 183 -18.06 8.36 -0.01
C LEU A 183 -18.21 9.33 1.15
N ARG A 184 -19.42 9.43 1.68
CA ARG A 184 -19.65 10.07 2.97
C ARG A 184 -19.59 9.02 4.08
N ALA A 185 -18.57 9.10 4.93
CA ALA A 185 -18.50 8.32 6.16
C ALA A 185 -19.03 9.17 7.31
N THR A 186 -20.13 8.76 7.93
CA THR A 186 -20.74 9.42 9.08
C THR A 186 -20.49 8.58 10.32
N PRO A 187 -19.85 9.12 11.38
CA PRO A 187 -19.69 8.40 12.64
C PRO A 187 -21.04 7.90 13.15
N VAL A 188 -21.16 6.61 13.46
CA VAL A 188 -22.33 6.13 14.20
C VAL A 188 -22.19 6.58 15.65
N ASN A 189 -23.20 7.27 16.16
CA ASN A 189 -23.25 7.78 17.53
C ASN A 189 -23.49 6.64 18.55
N PHE A 190 -22.71 5.56 18.46
CA PHE A 190 -22.70 4.53 19.49
C PHE A 190 -21.93 5.10 20.66
N GLY A 191 -22.63 5.23 21.79
CA GLY A 191 -21.99 5.41 23.09
C GLY A 191 -20.78 4.48 23.18
N ILE A 192 -19.67 5.06 23.63
CA ILE A 192 -18.27 4.61 23.66
C ILE A 192 -18.03 3.18 24.19
N ALA A 193 -19.05 2.37 24.49
CA ALA A 193 -18.94 1.08 25.15
C ALA A 193 -18.51 -0.10 24.26
N ALA A 194 -18.54 -0.01 22.93
CA ALA A 194 -18.05 -1.08 22.03
C ALA A 194 -16.93 -0.63 21.06
N ALA A 195 -16.70 0.68 20.94
CA ALA A 195 -15.64 1.29 20.13
C ALA A 195 -14.20 1.25 20.69
N PRO A 196 -13.89 1.07 22.00
CA PRO A 196 -12.53 1.31 22.50
C PRO A 196 -11.53 0.27 22.00
N THR A 197 -11.92 -1.00 21.91
CA THR A 197 -10.94 -2.06 21.64
C THR A 197 -10.28 -1.97 20.26
N SER A 198 -10.95 -1.47 19.22
CA SER A 198 -10.33 -1.37 17.88
C SER A 198 -9.75 0.03 17.60
N ALA A 199 -10.44 1.10 18.03
CA ALA A 199 -9.98 2.47 17.80
C ALA A 199 -8.90 2.91 18.80
N THR A 200 -9.01 2.53 20.08
CA THR A 200 -7.94 2.77 21.07
C THR A 200 -6.71 1.95 20.73
N ASN A 201 -6.83 0.72 20.22
CA ASN A 201 -5.67 -0.05 19.78
C ASN A 201 -4.94 0.61 18.61
N ALA A 202 -5.65 1.08 17.58
CA ALA A 202 -5.02 1.76 16.44
C ALA A 202 -4.32 3.07 16.86
N GLY A 203 -5.00 3.91 17.64
CA GLY A 203 -4.44 5.17 18.14
C GLY A 203 -3.30 4.97 19.14
N ALA A 204 -3.42 4.00 20.06
CA ALA A 204 -2.36 3.69 21.03
C ALA A 204 -1.12 3.11 20.37
N VAL A 205 -1.26 2.31 19.31
CA VAL A 205 -0.11 1.80 18.53
C VAL A 205 0.60 2.95 17.81
N ALA A 206 -0.13 3.87 17.19
CA ALA A 206 0.48 5.05 16.54
C ALA A 206 1.22 5.94 17.57
N VAL A 207 0.60 6.24 18.70
CA VAL A 207 1.23 7.01 19.79
C VAL A 207 2.43 6.28 20.37
N ALA A 208 2.38 4.95 20.53
CA ALA A 208 3.50 4.16 21.04
C ALA A 208 4.68 4.13 20.04
N ILE A 209 4.41 4.06 18.74
CA ILE A 209 5.44 4.12 17.68
C ILE A 209 6.08 5.52 17.64
N GLU A 210 5.27 6.58 17.68
CA GLU A 210 5.78 7.96 17.74
C GLU A 210 6.59 8.21 19.02
N ALA A 211 6.13 7.70 20.16
CA ALA A 211 6.88 7.76 21.41
C ALA A 211 8.19 6.97 21.31
N LEU A 212 8.21 5.82 20.66
CA LEU A 212 9.43 5.03 20.44
C LEU A 212 10.41 5.74 19.50
N TYR A 213 9.91 6.38 18.43
CA TYR A 213 10.75 7.22 17.56
C TYR A 213 11.25 8.47 18.27
N GLY A 214 10.45 9.08 19.14
CA GLY A 214 10.85 10.18 20.02
C GLY A 214 11.95 9.75 20.98
N ILE A 215 11.76 8.64 21.71
CA ILE A 215 12.76 8.09 22.64
C ILE A 215 14.07 7.74 21.91
N ASN A 216 13.99 7.11 20.73
CA ASN A 216 15.20 6.79 19.97
C ASN A 216 15.92 8.04 19.48
N ARG A 217 15.18 9.07 19.05
CA ARG A 217 15.76 10.36 18.63
C ARG A 217 16.37 11.11 19.81
N ASP A 218 15.67 11.17 20.94
CA ASP A 218 16.15 11.81 22.16
C ASP A 218 17.35 11.06 22.76
N ALA A 219 17.37 9.72 22.68
CA ALA A 219 18.51 8.91 23.08
C ALA A 219 19.72 9.14 22.17
N LEU A 220 19.51 9.23 20.85
CA LEU A 220 20.57 9.58 19.90
C LEU A 220 21.08 11.02 20.12
N ASP A 221 20.19 11.98 20.35
CA ASP A 221 20.55 13.38 20.60
C ASP A 221 21.26 13.55 21.96
N ALA A 222 20.91 12.76 22.97
CA ALA A 222 21.56 12.75 24.27
C ALA A 222 22.93 12.06 24.23
N ASP A 223 23.04 10.92 23.54
CA ASP A 223 24.32 10.20 23.36
C ASP A 223 25.31 11.00 22.50
N LEU A 224 24.81 11.64 21.45
CA LEU A 224 25.61 12.40 20.50
C LEU A 224 25.72 13.90 20.84
N HIS A 225 25.14 14.34 21.97
CA HIS A 225 25.11 15.73 22.46
C HIS A 225 24.72 16.77 21.39
N LEU A 226 23.75 16.44 20.52
CA LEU A 226 23.34 17.30 19.41
C LEU A 226 22.30 18.37 19.80
N SER A 227 21.72 18.25 21.00
CA SER A 227 20.71 19.17 21.51
C SER A 227 21.32 20.44 22.11
N PRO A 228 20.96 21.65 21.63
CA PRO A 228 21.41 22.91 22.23
C PRO A 228 20.71 23.25 23.55
N ALA A 229 19.75 22.42 24.02
CA ALA A 229 18.88 22.75 25.14
C ALA A 229 19.43 22.36 26.53
N SER A 230 20.50 21.57 26.62
CA SER A 230 21.03 21.07 27.91
C SER A 230 22.14 21.92 28.53
N GLY A 231 22.53 23.04 27.92
CA GLY A 231 23.52 23.96 28.50
C GLY A 231 24.94 23.38 28.66
N SER A 232 25.17 22.15 28.22
CA SER A 232 26.51 21.57 28.03
C SER A 232 26.96 21.90 26.61
N GLY A 233 28.17 22.45 26.48
CA GLY A 233 28.64 23.05 25.24
C GLY A 233 28.49 22.12 24.02
N MET A 234 28.04 22.68 22.90
CA MET A 234 28.10 22.01 21.60
C MET A 234 29.53 21.51 21.37
N VAL A 235 29.68 20.25 20.98
CA VAL A 235 30.97 19.71 20.53
C VAL A 235 31.43 20.60 19.35
N PRO A 236 32.57 21.31 19.46
CA PRO A 236 33.03 22.18 18.40
C PRO A 236 33.38 21.31 17.20
N VAL A 237 32.64 21.49 16.12
CA VAL A 237 32.97 20.91 14.82
C VAL A 237 34.21 21.66 14.31
N SER A 238 35.40 21.16 14.64
CA SER A 238 36.61 21.60 13.93
C SER A 238 36.55 21.08 12.49
N GLU A 239 37.20 21.77 11.55
CA GLU A 239 37.22 21.45 10.11
C GLU A 239 37.90 20.11 9.75
N SER A 240 38.00 19.18 10.70
CA SER A 240 38.46 17.80 10.51
C SER A 240 37.42 16.80 11.02
N PHE A 241 36.13 17.09 10.82
CA PHE A 241 35.05 16.19 11.21
C PHE A 241 34.89 15.05 10.19
N GLY A 242 35.60 13.95 10.45
CA GLY A 242 35.30 12.66 9.84
C GLY A 242 34.09 12.05 10.54
N VAL A 243 32.93 12.06 9.87
CA VAL A 243 31.76 11.29 10.31
C VAL A 243 32.08 9.81 10.11
N PHE A 244 32.56 9.13 11.15
CA PHE A 244 32.47 7.68 11.22
C PHE A 244 31.08 7.34 11.71
N ALA A 245 30.15 7.16 10.78
CA ALA A 245 28.91 6.45 11.09
C ALA A 245 29.30 5.02 11.48
N SER A 246 29.39 4.72 12.77
CA SER A 246 29.38 3.33 13.29
C SER A 246 27.97 2.75 13.20
N GLY A 247 27.37 2.88 12.01
CA GLY A 247 26.15 2.23 11.58
C GLY A 247 26.48 1.12 10.60
N GLN A 248 27.45 0.27 10.94
CA GLN A 248 27.57 -1.04 10.32
C GLN A 248 27.94 -2.03 11.41
N PHE A 249 26.98 -2.89 11.77
CA PHE A 249 27.30 -4.27 12.11
C PHE A 249 27.98 -4.89 10.88
N ALA A 250 29.25 -4.56 10.65
CA ALA A 250 30.13 -5.36 9.84
C ALA A 250 30.61 -6.47 10.76
N HIS A 251 29.81 -7.52 10.85
CA HIS A 251 30.34 -8.82 11.22
C HIS A 251 31.31 -9.23 10.11
N THR A 252 32.59 -8.89 10.27
CA THR A 252 33.66 -9.40 9.43
C THR A 252 34.31 -10.55 10.18
N GLU A 253 33.65 -11.70 10.17
CA GLU A 253 34.40 -12.94 10.17
C GLU A 253 34.99 -13.06 8.76
N HIS A 254 36.28 -12.80 8.59
CA HIS A 254 36.94 -13.26 7.38
C HIS A 254 38.23 -14.00 7.69
N ASP A 255 38.18 -15.24 7.22
CA ASP A 255 39.06 -16.37 7.41
C ASP A 255 40.53 -16.01 7.22
N GLY A 256 41.36 -16.38 8.19
CA GLY A 256 42.81 -16.29 8.07
C GLY A 256 43.25 -16.99 6.79
N TYR A 257 43.93 -16.27 5.91
CA TYR A 257 44.45 -16.88 4.69
C TYR A 257 45.63 -17.79 5.04
N ASN A 258 45.69 -18.96 4.39
CA ASN A 258 46.85 -19.86 4.51
C ASN A 258 47.97 -19.40 3.58
N ILE A 259 49.18 -19.29 4.14
CA ILE A 259 50.40 -19.03 3.38
C ILE A 259 50.98 -20.38 2.96
N SER A 260 51.20 -20.59 1.66
CA SER A 260 51.99 -21.72 1.17
C SER A 260 53.14 -21.23 0.29
N GLY A 261 54.36 -21.43 0.79
CA GLY A 261 55.62 -21.09 0.10
C GLY A 261 56.85 -21.43 0.94
N GLY A 262 57.84 -22.12 0.35
CA GLY A 262 59.12 -22.41 1.00
C GLY A 262 59.13 -23.56 2.04
N GLY A 263 58.15 -24.46 2.03
CA GLY A 263 58.11 -25.62 2.92
C GLY A 263 57.43 -25.40 4.28
N LEU A 264 56.76 -24.27 4.48
CA LEU A 264 55.88 -24.01 5.62
C LEU A 264 54.42 -23.92 5.15
N ASN A 265 53.55 -24.70 5.79
CA ASN A 265 52.09 -24.60 5.68
C ASN A 265 51.54 -24.32 7.09
N GLY A 266 50.93 -23.16 7.29
CA GLY A 266 50.31 -22.79 8.56
C GLY A 266 49.43 -21.56 8.40
N SER A 267 48.50 -21.37 9.34
CA SER A 267 47.66 -20.17 9.38
C SER A 267 48.53 -18.93 9.61
N GLY A 268 48.27 -17.87 8.84
CA GLY A 268 48.88 -16.57 9.10
C GLY A 268 48.49 -16.03 10.48
N PRO A 269 49.30 -15.13 11.07
CA PRO A 269 48.98 -14.55 12.37
C PRO A 269 47.67 -13.75 12.32
N SER A 270 46.86 -13.86 13.38
CA SER A 270 45.72 -12.96 13.59
C SER A 270 46.24 -11.58 13.97
N PHE A 271 45.80 -10.54 13.26
CA PHE A 271 45.98 -9.16 13.71
C PHE A 271 44.81 -8.79 14.63
N ASP A 272 45.09 -8.13 15.75
CA ASP A 272 44.06 -7.54 16.61
C ASP A 272 43.86 -6.05 16.30
N ALA A 273 42.83 -5.43 16.87
CA ALA A 273 42.54 -4.01 16.66
C ALA A 273 43.63 -3.06 17.21
N ASN A 274 44.55 -3.54 18.03
CA ASN A 274 45.61 -2.76 18.68
C ASN A 274 46.88 -2.65 17.82
N ASP A 275 47.03 -3.47 16.77
CA ASP A 275 48.20 -3.41 15.87
C ASP A 275 48.16 -2.24 14.87
N PHE A 276 47.10 -1.43 14.83
CA PHE A 276 47.00 -0.21 14.03
C PHE A 276 47.59 1.04 14.72
N SER A 277 48.73 0.89 15.40
CA SER A 277 49.46 2.03 15.96
C SER A 277 50.98 1.91 15.81
N ALA A 278 51.43 1.80 14.56
CA ALA A 278 52.83 2.05 14.19
C ALA A 278 53.00 2.36 12.69
N ALA A 279 52.34 3.40 12.17
CA ALA A 279 52.66 3.94 10.85
C ALA A 279 52.22 5.41 10.70
N ILE A 280 52.65 6.28 11.62
CA ILE A 280 52.79 7.72 11.34
C ILE A 280 54.17 8.14 11.87
N SER A 281 55.14 8.27 10.95
CA SER A 281 56.26 9.21 11.05
C SER A 281 56.49 9.83 9.68
#